data_AF-A0A9N8J537-F1
#
_entry.id   AF-A0A9N8J537-F1
#
_cell.length_a   1.000
_cell.length_b   1.000
_cell.length_c   1.000
_cell.angle_alpha   90.00
_cell.angle_beta   90.00
_cell.angle_gamma   90.00
#
_symmetry.space_group_name_H-M   'P 1'
#
loop_
_entity.id
_entity.type
_entity.pdbx_description
1 polymer ?
#
loop_
_entity_poly.entity_id
_entity_poly.type
_entity_poly.pdbx_seq_one_letter_code
_entity_poly.pdbx_strand_id
1 'polypeptide(L)'
;MKIPKEIAIQITDILGNNNPIENILFGFKFFESEDAYYTTSYFKTDNSGSIIITQNDLINKSELKWENDIESFQSIKTEVFVLDANSTKSVRGRSENYINITANTEAMEKHLKQSGFSDENITAATKAINNSATDQMEIYNLFKDSKNDMVEILTEKIDDIWKDNTNKIYKFIITKNQIT
;
A
#
# COMPACT_ATOMS: atom_id res chain seq x y z
N MET A 1 4.08 23.00 1.55
CA MET A 1 3.95 21.55 1.81
C MET A 1 3.82 21.15 3.29
N LYS A 2 2.82 20.32 3.63
CA LYS A 2 2.53 19.82 5.01
C LYS A 2 2.78 18.33 5.23
N ILE A 3 3.25 17.63 4.20
CA ILE A 3 3.69 16.23 4.32
C ILE A 3 5.07 16.21 4.97
N PRO A 4 5.36 15.34 5.96
CA PRO A 4 6.69 15.12 6.50
C PRO A 4 7.74 14.91 5.41
N LYS A 5 8.94 15.47 5.59
CA LYS A 5 10.07 15.19 4.67
C LYS A 5 10.45 13.71 4.69
N GLU A 6 10.37 13.10 5.86
CA GLU A 6 10.68 11.71 6.11
C GLU A 6 9.76 11.14 7.19
N ILE A 7 9.33 9.90 6.99
CA ILE A 7 8.57 9.12 7.96
C ILE A 7 9.34 7.84 8.24
N ALA A 8 9.68 7.61 9.50
CA ALA A 8 10.22 6.34 9.96
C ALA A 8 9.10 5.53 10.66
N ILE A 9 8.91 4.29 10.22
CA ILE A 9 8.12 3.30 10.96
C ILE A 9 9.10 2.31 11.56
N GLN A 10 8.93 2.02 12.85
CA GLN A 10 9.76 1.07 13.59
C GLN A 10 8.90 0.07 14.36
N ILE A 11 9.20 -1.21 14.17
CA ILE A 11 8.59 -2.27 14.98
C ILE A 11 9.35 -2.40 16.29
N THR A 12 8.62 -2.41 17.41
CA THR A 12 9.16 -2.62 18.75
C THR A 12 8.51 -3.80 19.47
N ASP A 13 9.19 -4.33 20.47
CA ASP A 13 8.58 -5.24 21.45
C ASP A 13 7.73 -4.44 22.47
N ILE A 14 7.10 -5.17 23.39
CA ILE A 14 6.28 -4.58 24.48
C ILE A 14 7.08 -3.70 25.45
N LEU A 15 8.41 -3.84 25.47
CA LEU A 15 9.32 -3.04 26.31
C LEU A 15 9.85 -1.80 25.56
N GLY A 16 9.47 -1.62 24.29
CA GLY A 16 9.90 -0.51 23.43
C GLY A 16 11.26 -0.72 22.78
N ASN A 17 11.86 -1.91 22.87
CA ASN A 17 13.10 -2.23 22.17
C ASN A 17 12.82 -2.56 20.71
N ASN A 18 13.79 -2.33 19.82
CA ASN A 18 13.66 -2.70 18.42
C ASN A 18 13.38 -4.19 18.27
N ASN A 19 12.35 -4.53 17.51
CA ASN A 19 11.98 -5.91 17.23
C ASN A 19 12.01 -6.13 15.71
N PRO A 20 13.12 -6.67 15.16
CA PRO A 20 13.33 -6.75 13.72
C PRO A 20 12.44 -7.83 13.11
N ILE A 21 11.27 -7.40 12.63
CA ILE A 21 10.34 -8.25 11.87
C ILE A 21 10.20 -7.68 10.46
N GLU A 22 10.82 -8.37 9.51
CA GLU A 22 10.75 -8.00 8.09
C GLU A 22 9.39 -8.34 7.46
N ASN A 23 9.12 -7.71 6.32
CA ASN A 23 7.96 -7.98 5.48
C ASN A 23 6.59 -7.77 6.14
N ILE A 24 6.52 -6.85 7.11
CA ILE A 24 5.25 -6.36 7.65
C ILE A 24 4.78 -5.17 6.83
N LEU A 25 3.54 -5.27 6.34
CA LEU A 25 2.89 -4.24 5.54
C LEU A 25 2.15 -3.24 6.43
N PHE A 26 2.40 -1.98 6.12
CA PHE A 26 1.76 -0.81 6.71
C PHE A 26 1.00 -0.06 5.62
N GLY A 27 -0.11 0.55 6.02
CA GLY A 27 -0.90 1.44 5.19
C GLY A 27 -0.92 2.85 5.76
N PHE A 28 -1.13 3.82 4.88
CA PHE A 28 -1.37 5.22 5.23
C PHE A 28 -2.71 5.64 4.66
N LYS A 29 -3.61 6.14 5.49
CA LYS A 29 -4.79 6.89 5.04
C LYS A 29 -4.57 8.38 5.26
N PHE A 30 -5.00 9.17 4.30
CA PHE A 30 -5.06 10.63 4.38
C PHE A 30 -6.51 11.03 4.34
N PHE A 31 -6.92 11.98 5.17
CA PHE A 31 -8.32 12.34 5.30
C PHE A 31 -8.62 13.72 4.74
N GLU A 32 -9.69 13.82 3.95
CA GLU A 32 -10.26 15.08 3.50
C GLU A 32 -11.24 15.65 4.55
N SER A 33 -11.93 14.76 5.26
CA SER A 33 -12.85 15.07 6.35
C SER A 33 -12.84 13.97 7.43
N GLU A 34 -13.64 14.10 8.49
CA GLU A 34 -13.63 13.11 9.58
C GLU A 34 -14.01 11.70 9.12
N ASP A 35 -14.92 11.59 8.14
CA ASP A 35 -15.53 10.32 7.70
C ASP A 35 -15.04 9.84 6.32
N ALA A 36 -14.29 10.67 5.58
CA ALA A 36 -13.82 10.34 4.23
C ALA A 36 -12.29 10.41 4.17
N TYR A 37 -11.67 9.26 3.91
CA TYR A 37 -10.27 9.20 3.55
C TYR A 37 -10.10 9.38 2.04
N TYR A 38 -9.14 10.23 1.69
CA TYR A 38 -8.80 10.64 0.34
C TYR A 38 -8.00 9.56 -0.39
N THR A 39 -7.04 8.91 0.26
CA THR A 39 -6.18 7.91 -0.42
C THR A 39 -5.55 6.90 0.53
N THR A 40 -5.11 5.76 -0.01
CA THR A 40 -4.35 4.73 0.72
C THR A 40 -3.03 4.38 0.00
N SER A 41 -1.91 4.37 0.73
CA SER A 41 -0.61 3.88 0.22
C SER A 41 -0.01 2.82 1.13
N TYR A 42 0.78 1.90 0.55
CA TYR A 42 1.32 0.73 1.23
C TYR A 42 2.84 0.67 1.21
N PHE A 43 3.42 0.29 2.35
CA PHE A 43 4.87 0.15 2.54
C PHE A 43 5.17 -1.10 3.35
N LYS A 44 6.37 -1.67 3.17
CA LYS A 44 6.77 -2.94 3.77
C LYS A 44 8.08 -2.77 4.53
N THR A 45 8.19 -3.38 5.72
CA THR A 45 9.43 -3.36 6.51
C THR A 45 10.57 -4.11 5.84
N ASP A 46 11.77 -3.56 6.01
CA ASP A 46 13.03 -4.19 5.66
C ASP A 46 13.46 -5.27 6.68
N ASN A 47 14.65 -5.83 6.47
CA ASN A 47 15.27 -6.82 7.35
C ASN A 47 15.52 -6.33 8.80
N SER A 48 15.51 -5.03 9.04
CA SER A 48 15.65 -4.43 10.38
C SER A 48 14.30 -4.25 11.09
N GLY A 49 13.19 -4.59 10.43
CA GLY A 49 11.84 -4.32 10.94
C GLY A 49 11.46 -2.85 10.92
N SER A 50 12.09 -2.07 10.02
CA SER A 50 11.84 -0.64 9.88
C SER A 50 11.44 -0.27 8.45
N ILE A 51 10.87 0.92 8.30
CA ILE A 51 10.59 1.55 7.00
C ILE A 51 11.05 3.00 7.10
N ILE A 52 11.79 3.47 6.09
CA ILE A 52 12.03 4.90 5.89
C ILE A 52 11.31 5.29 4.61
N ILE A 53 10.41 6.27 4.72
CA ILE A 53 9.56 6.74 3.62
C ILE A 53 9.90 8.21 3.40
N THR A 54 10.39 8.53 2.20
CA THR A 54 10.58 9.93 1.81
C THR A 54 9.25 10.56 1.43
N GLN A 55 9.17 11.88 1.53
CA GLN A 55 8.01 12.65 1.06
C GLN A 55 7.62 12.29 -0.39
N ASN A 56 8.61 12.13 -1.28
CA ASN A 56 8.37 11.79 -2.68
C ASN A 56 7.82 10.37 -2.85
N ASP A 57 8.33 9.40 -2.08
CA ASP A 57 7.80 8.03 -2.12
C ASP A 57 6.34 7.99 -1.71
N LEU A 58 5.98 8.76 -0.68
CA LEU A 58 4.61 8.84 -0.19
C LEU A 58 3.66 9.43 -1.23
N ILE A 59 4.07 10.50 -1.92
CA ILE A 59 3.27 11.15 -2.97
C ILE A 59 3.11 10.24 -4.18
N ASN A 60 4.21 9.66 -4.67
CA ASN A 60 4.20 8.86 -5.89
C ASN A 60 3.41 7.55 -5.74
N LYS A 61 3.37 7.00 -4.51
CA LYS A 61 2.65 5.77 -4.17
C LYS A 61 1.24 5.99 -3.62
N SER A 62 0.74 7.22 -3.64
CA SER A 62 -0.63 7.55 -3.25
C SER A 62 -1.33 8.35 -4.36
N GLU A 63 -2.62 8.65 -4.17
CA GLU A 63 -3.34 9.55 -5.07
C GLU A 63 -3.00 11.02 -4.83
N LEU A 64 -2.11 11.33 -3.86
CA LEU A 64 -1.61 12.69 -3.63
C LEU A 64 -0.82 13.23 -4.83
N LYS A 65 -0.28 12.37 -5.71
CA LYS A 65 0.36 12.80 -6.96
C LYS A 65 -0.59 13.49 -7.95
N TRP A 66 -1.90 13.30 -7.78
CA TRP A 66 -2.94 13.93 -8.60
C TRP A 66 -3.55 15.14 -7.93
N GLU A 67 -3.21 15.41 -6.67
CA GLU A 67 -3.74 16.53 -5.90
C GLU A 67 -2.97 17.81 -6.18
N ASN A 68 -3.66 18.76 -6.82
CA ASN A 68 -3.09 20.08 -7.12
C ASN A 68 -3.10 21.01 -5.89
N ASP A 69 -4.01 20.77 -4.94
CA ASP A 69 -4.31 21.72 -3.85
C ASP A 69 -3.77 21.28 -2.49
N ILE A 70 -2.94 20.24 -2.43
CA ILE A 70 -2.40 19.71 -1.16
C ILE A 70 -1.61 20.75 -0.34
N GLU A 71 -1.08 21.78 -1.01
CA GLU A 71 -0.38 22.89 -0.36
C GLU A 71 -1.32 23.85 0.37
N SER A 72 -2.59 23.89 -0.02
CA SER A 72 -3.61 24.76 0.56
C SER A 72 -4.19 24.22 1.88
N PHE A 73 -3.99 22.94 2.17
CA PHE A 73 -4.50 22.30 3.38
C PHE A 73 -3.81 22.88 4.63
N GLN A 74 -4.62 23.34 5.60
CA GLN A 74 -4.10 23.83 6.88
C GLN A 74 -3.40 22.72 7.67
N SER A 75 -3.95 21.52 7.60
CA SER A 75 -3.38 20.30 8.17
C SER A 75 -3.86 19.08 7.38
N ILE A 76 -3.09 17.99 7.48
CA ILE A 76 -3.45 16.70 6.88
C ILE A 76 -3.67 15.72 8.03
N LYS A 77 -4.92 15.29 8.22
CA LYS A 77 -5.22 14.19 9.14
C LYS A 77 -4.77 12.89 8.50
N THR A 78 -4.09 12.04 9.26
CA THR A 78 -3.52 10.79 8.77
C THR A 78 -3.75 9.65 9.75
N GLU A 79 -3.88 8.44 9.20
CA GLU A 79 -3.88 7.18 9.96
C GLU A 79 -2.79 6.30 9.37
N VAL A 80 -1.82 5.92 10.20
CA VAL A 80 -0.81 4.92 9.87
C VAL A 80 -1.24 3.62 10.53
N PHE A 81 -1.39 2.54 9.77
CA PHE A 81 -1.95 1.29 10.28
C PHE A 81 -1.19 0.07 9.78
N VAL A 82 -1.23 -1.01 10.54
CA VAL A 82 -0.72 -2.32 10.12
C VAL A 82 -1.84 -3.02 9.35
N LEU A 83 -1.53 -3.61 8.20
CA LEU A 83 -2.54 -4.37 7.46
C LEU A 83 -2.86 -5.68 8.18
N ASP A 84 -4.14 -6.05 8.24
CA ASP A 84 -4.53 -7.35 8.77
C ASP A 84 -4.21 -8.49 7.78
N ALA A 85 -4.09 -9.70 8.33
CA ALA A 85 -3.77 -10.92 7.59
C ALA A 85 -4.73 -11.23 6.43
N ASN A 86 -6.01 -10.91 6.57
CA ASN A 86 -7.01 -11.21 5.53
C ASN A 86 -6.90 -10.20 4.39
N SER A 87 -6.69 -8.92 4.71
CA SER A 87 -6.43 -7.88 3.72
C SER A 87 -5.20 -8.20 2.88
N THR A 88 -4.07 -8.59 3.49
CA THR A 88 -2.86 -8.93 2.73
C THR A 88 -3.06 -10.16 1.83
N LYS A 89 -3.71 -11.22 2.34
CA LYS A 89 -4.05 -12.42 1.57
C LYS A 89 -4.97 -12.12 0.39
N SER A 90 -6.01 -11.31 0.63
CA SER A 90 -6.99 -10.92 -0.38
C SER A 90 -6.35 -10.10 -1.49
N VAL A 91 -5.56 -9.08 -1.15
CA VAL A 91 -4.86 -8.25 -2.14
C VAL A 91 -3.91 -9.10 -2.97
N ARG A 92 -3.07 -9.92 -2.33
CA ARG A 92 -2.15 -10.84 -3.01
C ARG A 92 -2.87 -11.75 -4.00
N GLY A 93 -3.94 -12.41 -3.57
CA GLY A 93 -4.70 -13.34 -4.41
C GLY A 93 -5.41 -12.65 -5.58
N ARG A 94 -5.95 -11.44 -5.37
CA ARG A 94 -6.57 -10.65 -6.46
C ARG A 94 -5.55 -10.23 -7.51
N SER A 95 -4.39 -9.73 -7.09
CA SER A 95 -3.33 -9.31 -8.01
C SER A 95 -2.74 -10.49 -8.78
N GLU A 96 -2.48 -11.62 -8.10
CA GLU A 96 -2.02 -12.85 -8.76
C GLU A 96 -3.03 -13.36 -9.80
N ASN A 97 -4.32 -13.41 -9.43
CA ASN A 97 -5.37 -13.84 -10.34
C ASN A 97 -5.48 -12.92 -11.57
N TYR A 98 -5.40 -11.60 -11.37
CA TYR A 98 -5.41 -10.64 -12.47
C TYR A 98 -4.23 -10.89 -13.43
N ILE A 99 -3.02 -11.00 -12.90
CA ILE A 99 -1.80 -11.27 -13.68
C ILE A 99 -1.97 -12.57 -14.51
N ASN A 100 -2.45 -13.64 -13.87
CA ASN A 100 -2.65 -14.94 -14.52
C ASN A 100 -3.68 -14.87 -15.67
N ILE A 101 -4.78 -14.13 -15.50
CA ILE A 101 -5.77 -13.92 -16.56
C ILE A 101 -5.15 -13.15 -17.73
N THR A 102 -4.40 -12.09 -17.45
CA THR A 102 -3.81 -11.22 -18.49
C THR A 102 -2.65 -11.86 -19.25
N ALA A 103 -1.97 -12.84 -18.67
CA ALA A 103 -0.89 -13.58 -19.32
C ALA A 103 -1.34 -14.38 -20.56
N ASN A 104 -2.65 -14.62 -20.71
CA ASN A 104 -3.22 -15.26 -21.91
C ASN A 104 -3.90 -14.22 -22.83
N THR A 105 -3.13 -13.24 -23.28
CA THR A 105 -3.61 -12.14 -24.12
C THR A 105 -4.30 -12.64 -25.40
N GLU A 106 -3.77 -13.69 -26.02
CA GLU A 106 -4.36 -14.27 -27.24
C GLU A 106 -5.77 -14.85 -27.02
N ALA A 107 -6.00 -15.56 -25.91
CA ALA A 107 -7.32 -16.09 -25.59
C ALA A 107 -8.32 -14.95 -25.29
N MET A 108 -7.86 -13.90 -24.61
CA MET A 108 -8.66 -12.71 -24.33
C MET A 108 -9.05 -11.98 -25.62
N GLU A 109 -8.10 -11.71 -26.52
CA GLU A 109 -8.37 -11.08 -27.81
C GLU A 109 -9.35 -11.91 -28.65
N LYS A 110 -9.15 -13.22 -28.71
CA LYS A 110 -10.06 -14.13 -29.42
C LYS A 110 -11.48 -14.09 -28.86
N HIS A 111 -11.62 -14.06 -27.52
CA HIS A 111 -12.93 -13.95 -26.87
C HIS A 111 -13.63 -12.62 -27.16
N LEU A 112 -12.88 -11.51 -27.16
CA LEU A 112 -13.42 -10.18 -27.50
C LEU A 112 -13.86 -10.11 -28.96
N LYS A 113 -13.09 -10.67 -29.90
CA LYS A 113 -13.50 -10.78 -31.32
C LYS A 113 -14.79 -11.58 -31.47
N GLN A 114 -14.88 -12.72 -30.78
CA GLN A 114 -16.08 -13.56 -30.78
C GLN A 114 -17.31 -12.85 -30.18
N SER A 115 -17.08 -11.90 -29.27
CA SER A 115 -18.14 -11.11 -28.63
C SER A 115 -18.55 -9.87 -29.43
N GLY A 116 -17.98 -9.66 -30.63
CA GLY A 116 -18.37 -8.59 -31.55
C GLY A 116 -17.65 -7.25 -31.36
N PHE A 117 -16.56 -7.20 -30.60
CA PHE A 117 -15.75 -5.98 -30.47
C PHE A 117 -14.93 -5.73 -31.74
N SER A 118 -14.76 -4.45 -32.11
CA SER A 118 -13.88 -4.04 -33.22
C SER A 118 -12.41 -4.20 -32.86
N ASP A 119 -11.54 -4.39 -33.86
CA ASP A 119 -10.09 -4.49 -33.66
C ASP A 119 -9.49 -3.25 -32.96
N GLU A 120 -10.04 -2.06 -33.23
CA GLU A 120 -9.64 -0.81 -32.55
C GLU A 120 -9.95 -0.85 -31.04
N ASN A 121 -11.16 -1.28 -30.67
CA ASN A 121 -11.57 -1.40 -29.26
C ASN A 121 -10.75 -2.47 -28.55
N ILE A 122 -10.45 -3.58 -29.22
CA ILE A 122 -9.61 -4.66 -28.68
C ILE A 122 -8.19 -4.14 -28.43
N THR A 123 -7.60 -3.41 -29.39
CA THR A 123 -6.26 -2.85 -29.24
C THR A 123 -6.18 -1.88 -28.07
N ALA A 124 -7.15 -0.97 -27.93
CA ALA A 124 -7.22 -0.03 -26.81
C ALA A 124 -7.39 -0.74 -25.46
N ALA A 125 -8.29 -1.74 -25.41
CA ALA A 125 -8.53 -2.53 -24.21
C ALA A 125 -7.30 -3.36 -23.81
N THR A 126 -6.65 -4.07 -24.73
CA THR A 126 -5.42 -4.83 -24.48
C THR A 126 -4.33 -3.93 -23.93
N LYS A 127 -4.15 -2.73 -24.48
CA LYS A 127 -3.17 -1.76 -23.97
C LYS A 127 -3.49 -1.34 -22.53
N ALA A 128 -4.75 -1.01 -22.23
CA ALA A 128 -5.17 -0.65 -20.87
C ALA A 128 -4.97 -1.81 -19.88
N ILE A 129 -5.34 -3.03 -20.29
CA ILE A 129 -5.21 -4.25 -19.48
C ILE A 129 -3.74 -4.54 -19.17
N ASN A 130 -2.84 -4.42 -20.15
CA ASN A 130 -1.40 -4.62 -19.97
C ASN A 130 -0.78 -3.59 -19.03
N ASN A 131 -1.20 -2.32 -19.13
CA ASN A 131 -0.78 -1.29 -18.19
C ASN A 131 -1.24 -1.65 -16.76
N SER A 132 -2.52 -2.00 -16.58
CA SER A 132 -3.03 -2.43 -15.28
C SER A 132 -2.36 -3.70 -14.77
N ALA A 133 -1.95 -4.63 -15.64
CA ALA A 133 -1.20 -5.83 -15.24
C ALA A 133 0.17 -5.49 -14.66
N THR A 134 0.81 -4.42 -15.16
CA THR A 134 2.07 -3.90 -14.62
C THR A 134 1.86 -3.36 -13.20
N ASP A 135 0.81 -2.55 -12.99
CA ASP A 135 0.47 -2.04 -11.65
C ASP A 135 0.13 -3.18 -10.66
N GLN A 136 -0.61 -4.19 -11.13
CA GLN A 136 -0.93 -5.38 -10.33
C GLN A 136 0.32 -6.20 -10.01
N MET A 137 1.32 -6.26 -10.89
CA MET A 137 2.60 -6.93 -10.63
C MET A 137 3.38 -6.21 -9.53
N GLU A 138 3.39 -4.88 -9.51
CA GLU A 138 4.01 -4.11 -8.43
C GLU A 138 3.34 -4.38 -7.07
N ILE A 139 2.00 -4.35 -7.04
CA ILE A 139 1.21 -4.69 -5.85
C ILE A 139 1.50 -6.13 -5.41
N TYR A 140 1.46 -7.08 -6.33
CA TYR A 140 1.77 -8.49 -6.02
C TYR A 140 3.17 -8.64 -5.41
N ASN A 141 4.19 -8.01 -6.01
CA ASN A 141 5.56 -8.08 -5.49
C ASN A 141 5.72 -7.44 -4.11
N LEU A 142 4.96 -6.39 -3.82
CA LEU A 142 4.91 -5.79 -2.49
C LEU A 142 4.29 -6.78 -1.47
N PHE A 143 3.21 -7.47 -1.84
CA PHE A 143 2.40 -8.28 -0.93
C PHE A 143 2.79 -9.77 -0.81
N LYS A 144 3.48 -10.34 -1.80
CA LYS A 144 3.69 -11.80 -1.92
C LYS A 144 4.33 -12.43 -0.68
N ASP A 145 5.32 -11.77 -0.10
CA ASP A 145 6.12 -12.24 1.03
C ASP A 145 5.68 -11.65 2.38
N SER A 146 4.49 -11.06 2.45
CA SER A 146 3.95 -10.47 3.68
C SER A 146 3.93 -11.48 4.83
N LYS A 147 4.35 -11.04 6.01
CA LYS A 147 4.33 -11.82 7.26
C LYS A 147 3.26 -11.34 8.24
N ASN A 148 2.31 -10.50 7.81
CA ASN A 148 1.26 -9.93 8.67
C ASN A 148 0.38 -11.01 9.32
N ASP A 149 0.31 -12.23 8.77
CA ASP A 149 -0.42 -13.37 9.34
C ASP A 149 0.41 -14.24 10.31
N MET A 150 1.70 -13.95 10.46
CA MET A 150 2.64 -14.67 11.34
C MET A 150 2.99 -13.89 12.61
N VAL A 151 2.35 -12.75 12.82
CA VAL A 151 2.62 -11.84 13.93
C VAL A 151 1.35 -11.52 14.70
N GLU A 152 1.55 -11.13 15.94
CA GLU A 152 0.53 -10.52 16.78
C GLU A 152 0.74 -8.99 16.74
N ILE A 153 -0.30 -8.27 16.37
CA ILE A 153 -0.29 -6.82 16.20
C ILE A 153 -0.98 -6.22 17.43
N LEU A 154 -0.20 -5.54 18.29
CA LEU A 154 -0.73 -4.90 19.50
C LEU A 154 -1.02 -3.41 19.29
N THR A 155 -0.27 -2.76 18.40
CA THR A 155 -0.59 -1.43 17.90
C THR A 155 -1.15 -1.58 16.50
N GLU A 156 -2.47 -1.49 16.34
CA GLU A 156 -3.10 -1.64 15.02
C GLU A 156 -2.93 -0.38 14.17
N LYS A 157 -3.00 0.80 14.81
CA LYS A 157 -2.96 2.09 14.14
C LYS A 157 -2.47 3.23 15.03
N ILE A 158 -2.03 4.30 14.37
CA ILE A 158 -1.68 5.59 14.97
C ILE A 158 -2.34 6.69 14.15
N ASP A 159 -3.21 7.46 14.79
CA ASP A 159 -3.82 8.66 14.22
C ASP A 159 -2.90 9.87 14.48
N ASP A 160 -2.69 10.72 13.47
CA ASP A 160 -1.85 11.93 13.56
C ASP A 160 -2.46 13.08 12.73
N ILE A 161 -1.98 14.30 12.98
CA ILE A 161 -2.33 15.49 12.22
C ILE A 161 -1.03 16.21 11.84
N TRP A 162 -0.74 16.24 10.55
CA TRP A 162 0.44 16.91 10.03
C TRP A 162 0.15 18.37 9.74
N LYS A 163 0.95 19.26 10.34
CA LYS A 163 0.81 20.72 10.23
C LYS A 163 2.03 21.38 9.60
N ASP A 164 3.07 20.61 9.33
CA ASP A 164 4.34 21.02 8.76
C ASP A 164 5.07 19.81 8.16
N ASN A 165 6.27 20.03 7.60
CA ASN A 165 7.06 19.00 6.95
C ASN A 165 8.12 18.37 7.87
N THR A 166 7.97 18.46 9.19
CA THR A 166 8.90 17.87 10.16
C THR A 166 8.88 16.35 10.03
N ASN A 167 10.04 15.72 10.21
CA ASN A 167 10.18 14.28 10.20
C ASN A 167 9.29 13.64 11.28
N LYS A 168 8.72 12.48 10.97
CA LYS A 168 7.85 11.72 11.88
C LYS A 168 8.43 10.34 12.16
N ILE A 169 8.22 9.86 13.38
CA ILE A 169 8.58 8.50 13.79
C ILE A 169 7.36 7.85 14.40
N TYR A 170 6.95 6.72 13.84
CA TYR A 170 5.84 5.90 14.32
C TYR A 170 6.38 4.56 14.84
N LYS A 171 6.00 4.20 16.06
CA LYS A 171 6.42 2.95 16.69
C LYS A 171 5.22 2.03 16.85
N PHE A 172 5.36 0.81 16.36
CA PHE A 172 4.30 -0.19 16.41
C PHE A 172 4.76 -1.39 17.22
N ILE A 173 3.96 -1.76 18.23
CA ILE A 173 4.21 -2.97 19.00
C ILE A 173 3.67 -4.15 18.22
N ILE A 174 4.58 -4.98 17.71
CA ILE A 174 4.26 -6.21 16.96
C ILE A 174 5.17 -7.31 17.48
N THR A 175 4.59 -8.45 17.84
CA THR A 175 5.27 -9.62 18.41
C THR A 175 5.20 -10.78 17.44
N LYS A 176 6.19 -11.68 17.46
CA LYS A 176 6.09 -12.93 16.70
C LYS A 176 5.03 -13.80 17.38
N ASN A 177 4.14 -14.41 16.59
CA ASN A 177 3.20 -15.38 17.15
C ASN A 177 4.01 -16.47 17.87
N GLN A 178 3.77 -16.62 19.18
CA GLN A 178 4.22 -17.81 19.89
C GLN A 178 3.28 -18.94 19.46
N ILE A 179 3.64 -19.62 18.37
CA ILE A 179 3.00 -20.88 18.03
C ILE A 179 3.26 -21.81 19.22
N THR A 180 2.22 -22.07 19.99
CA THR A 180 2.21 -23.06 21.08
C THR A 180 1.79 -24.41 20.52
#